data_AF-A0A7L2L0E1-F1
#
_entry.id   AF-A0A7L2L0E1-F1
#
_cell.length_a   1.000
_cell.length_b   1.000
_cell.length_c   1.000
_cell.angle_alpha   90.00
_cell.angle_beta   90.00
_cell.angle_gamma   90.00
#
_symmetry.space_group_name_H-M   'P 1'
#
loop_
_entity.id
_entity.type
_entity.pdbx_description
1 polymer ?
#
loop_
_entity_poly.entity_id
_entity_poly.type
_entity_poly.pdbx_seq_one_letter_code
_entity_poly.pdbx_strand_id
1 'polypeptide(L)' 'MVVDLEKQMEKRKKYSRRRPYNDDAIIDYINERNSKFNQKAVRFYGKYTAEIKQNLERGTAV' A
#
# COMPACT_ATOMS: atom_id res chain seq x y z
N MET A 1 -1.17 22.06 -30.26
CA MET A 1 -0.05 21.91 -29.30
C MET A 1 -0.49 22.04 -27.84
N VAL A 2 -1.10 23.15 -27.40
CA VAL A 2 -1.50 23.34 -25.98
C VAL A 2 -2.52 22.29 -25.50
N VAL A 3 -3.56 22.03 -26.31
CA VAL A 3 -4.62 21.05 -25.98
C VAL A 3 -4.08 19.62 -25.80
N ASP A 4 -3.06 19.21 -26.56
CA ASP A 4 -2.48 17.87 -26.40
C ASP A 4 -1.58 17.76 -25.18
N LEU A 5 -0.89 18.84 -24.79
CA LEU A 5 -0.15 18.91 -23.53
C LEU A 5 -1.10 18.77 -22.34
N GLU A 6 -2.26 19.45 -22.36
CA GLU A 6 -3.27 19.33 -21.31
C GLU A 6 -3.82 17.90 -21.20
N LYS A 7 -4.11 17.24 -22.33
CA LYS A 7 -4.51 15.82 -22.36
C LYS A 7 -3.41 14.91 -21.80
N GLN A 8 -2.14 15.18 -22.11
CA GLN A 8 -1.03 14.39 -21.58
C GLN A 8 -0.86 14.60 -20.07
N MET A 9 -1.03 15.84 -19.59
CA MET A 9 -1.03 16.15 -18.17
C MET A 9 -2.17 15.46 -17.42
N GLU A 10 -3.37 15.42 -17.98
CA GLU A 10 -4.50 14.69 -17.41
C GLU A 10 -4.21 13.19 -17.28
N LYS A 11 -3.67 12.57 -18.34
CA LYS A 11 -3.28 11.16 -18.33
C LYS A 11 -2.23 10.89 -17.24
N ARG A 12 -1.24 11.77 -17.10
CA ARG A 12 -0.18 11.65 -16.09
C ARG A 12 -0.71 11.76 -14.67
N LYS A 13 -1.63 12.70 -14.40
CA LYS A 13 -2.28 12.87 -13.09
C LYS A 13 -3.06 11.61 -12.67
N LYS A 14 -3.69 10.93 -13.63
CA LYS A 14 -4.53 9.74 -13.41
C LYS A 14 -3.72 8.42 -13.36
N TYR A 15 -2.41 8.45 -13.57
CA TYR A 15 -1.56 7.24 -13.65
C TYR A 15 -1.49 6.48 -12.30
N SER A 16 -1.28 7.21 -11.20
CA SER A 16 -1.30 6.61 -9.86
C SER A 16 -2.72 6.66 -9.30
N ARG A 17 -3.45 5.54 -9.44
CA ARG A 17 -4.83 5.44 -8.97
C ARG A 17 -4.86 5.18 -7.47
N ARG A 18 -5.72 5.91 -6.75
CA ARG A 18 -6.00 5.67 -5.34
C ARG A 18 -6.70 4.32 -5.19
N ARG A 19 -6.19 3.47 -4.30
CA ARG A 19 -6.84 2.20 -3.93
C ARG A 19 -7.97 2.48 -2.94
N PRO A 20 -9.09 1.76 -3.01
CA PRO A 20 -10.15 1.88 -2.01
C PRO A 20 -9.59 1.57 -0.62
N TYR A 21 -10.00 2.37 0.36
CA TYR A 21 -9.68 2.12 1.76
C TYR A 21 -10.67 1.09 2.30
N ASN A 22 -10.18 0.13 3.08
CA ASN A 22 -11.02 -0.88 3.73
C ASN A 22 -11.02 -0.60 5.23
N ASP A 23 -12.15 -0.15 5.76
CA ASP A 23 -12.32 0.18 7.18
C ASP A 23 -12.29 -1.08 8.06
N ASP A 24 -12.61 -2.25 7.50
CA ASP A 24 -12.64 -3.54 8.22
C ASP A 24 -11.24 -4.19 8.35
N ALA A 25 -10.21 -3.60 7.76
CA ALA A 25 -8.86 -4.15 7.83
C ALA A 25 -8.25 -3.92 9.22
N ILE A 26 -7.47 -4.90 9.71
CA ILE A 26 -6.66 -4.72 10.92
C ILE A 26 -5.60 -3.63 10.64
N ILE A 27 -5.74 -2.49 11.32
CA ILE A 27 -4.86 -1.34 11.17
C ILE A 27 -3.58 -1.55 11.97
N ASP A 28 -2.43 -1.57 11.27
CA ASP A 28 -1.08 -1.74 11.84
C ASP A 28 -0.30 -0.43 11.97
N TYR A 29 -0.98 0.71 11.83
CA TYR A 29 -0.36 2.04 11.81
C TYR A 29 -1.11 3.07 12.66
N ILE A 30 -0.37 4.02 13.22
CA ILE A 30 -0.92 5.13 14.02
C ILE A 30 -1.18 6.38 13.16
N ASN A 31 -0.45 6.54 12.04
CA ASN A 31 -0.57 7.73 11.18
C ASN A 31 -0.55 7.37 9.67
N GLU A 32 -1.00 8.28 8.81
CA GLU A 32 -1.12 8.05 7.37
C GLU A 32 0.26 7.84 6.68
N ARG A 33 1.30 8.52 7.16
CA ARG A 33 2.66 8.35 6.63
C ARG A 33 3.19 6.95 6.94
N ASN A 34 2.89 6.42 8.13
CA ASN A 34 3.24 5.09 8.59
C ASN A 34 2.45 4.04 7.80
N SER A 35 1.17 4.26 7.51
CA SER A 35 0.40 3.38 6.61
C SER A 35 1.07 3.23 5.24
N LYS A 36 1.48 4.35 4.63
CA LYS A 36 2.20 4.34 3.34
C LYS A 36 3.56 3.63 3.44
N PHE A 37 4.24 3.76 4.57
CA PHE A 37 5.51 3.07 4.84
C PHE A 37 5.30 1.57 5.03
N ASN A 38 4.34 1.13 5.85
CA ASN A 38 3.95 -0.27 6.03
C ASN A 38 3.56 -0.90 4.69
N GLN A 39 2.74 -0.23 3.87
CA GLN A 39 2.40 -0.69 2.51
C GLN A 39 3.64 -0.82 1.60
N LYS A 40 4.66 0.04 1.78
CA LYS A 40 5.94 -0.09 1.08
C LYS A 40 6.70 -1.31 1.61
N ALA A 41 6.82 -1.47 2.93
CA ALA A 41 7.48 -2.62 3.56
C ALA A 41 6.85 -3.94 3.11
N VAL A 42 5.51 -4.05 3.09
CA VAL A 42 4.81 -5.25 2.61
C VAL A 42 5.13 -5.56 1.15
N ARG A 43 5.24 -4.54 0.27
CA ARG A 43 5.61 -4.77 -1.14
C ARG A 43 7.01 -5.36 -1.32
N PHE A 44 7.98 -4.97 -0.48
CA PHE A 44 9.36 -5.46 -0.60
C PHE A 44 9.60 -6.73 0.22
N TYR A 45 9.10 -6.77 1.45
CA TYR A 45 9.42 -7.80 2.44
C TYR A 45 8.30 -8.81 2.65
N GLY A 46 7.08 -8.53 2.19
CA GLY A 46 5.92 -9.41 2.41
C GLY A 46 6.11 -10.82 1.84
N LYS A 47 6.84 -10.96 0.74
CA LYS A 47 7.19 -12.26 0.16
C LYS A 47 8.07 -13.10 1.09
N TYR A 48 8.97 -12.46 1.84
CA TYR A 48 9.95 -13.12 2.69
C TYR A 48 9.48 -13.27 4.14
N THR A 49 8.52 -12.45 4.57
CA THR A 49 8.02 -12.40 5.95
C THR A 49 6.64 -13.06 6.12
N ALA A 50 6.15 -13.76 5.10
CA ALA A 50 4.85 -14.42 5.12
C ALA A 50 4.72 -15.42 6.27
N GLU A 51 5.75 -16.24 6.51
CA GLU A 51 5.78 -17.21 7.60
C GLU A 51 5.77 -16.54 8.98
N ILE A 52 6.58 -15.51 9.16
CA ILE A 52 6.62 -14.72 10.39
C ILE A 52 5.25 -14.12 10.69
N LYS A 53 4.58 -13.57 9.67
CA LYS A 53 3.23 -13.00 9.82
C LYS A 53 2.22 -14.06 10.29
N GLN A 54 2.24 -15.25 9.68
CA GLN A 54 1.36 -16.33 10.10
C GLN A 54 1.65 -16.81 11.52
N ASN A 55 2.93 -16.84 11.94
CA ASN A 55 3.31 -17.22 13.30
C ASN A 55 2.82 -16.21 14.35
N LEU A 56 2.83 -14.92 14.02
CA LEU A 56 2.24 -13.88 14.85
C LEU A 56 0.72 -14.04 14.98
N GLU A 57 0.03 -14.32 13.87
CA GLU A 57 -1.42 -14.56 13.85
C GLU A 57 -1.82 -15.84 14.61
N ARG A 58 -0.91 -16.83 14.73
CA ARG A 58 -1.11 -18.09 15.48
C ARG A 58 -0.75 -18.00 16.96
N GLY A 59 -0.30 -16.85 17.46
CA GLY A 59 -0.06 -16.65 18.89
C GLY A 59 1.34 -17.02 19.37
N THR A 60 2.36 -16.83 18.53
CA THR A 60 3.78 -17.18 18.70
C THR A 60 4.12 -18.63 18.33
N ALA A 61 5.33 -18.80 17.77
CA ALA A 61 5.75 -19.91 16.92
C ALA A 61 5.57 -21.31 17.53
N VAL A 62 5.37 -22.31 16.66
CA VAL A 62 5.77 -23.71 16.92
C VAL A 62 7.29 -23.79 16.92
#